data_AF-A0A7Y3D9P4-F1
#
_entry.id   AF-A0A7Y3D9P4-F1
#
_cell.length_a   1.000
_cell.length_b   1.000
_cell.length_c   1.000
_cell.angle_alpha   90.00
_cell.angle_beta   90.00
_cell.angle_gamma   90.00
#
_symmetry.space_group_name_H-M   'P 1'
#
loop_
_entity.id
_entity.type
_entity.pdbx_description
1 polymer ?
#
loop_
_entity_poly.entity_id
_entity_poly.type
_entity_poly.pdbx_seq_one_letter_code
_entity_poly.pdbx_strand_id
1 'polypeptide(L)'
;RQGSFFLNGGLAAVHADGRDRDAIWDALQRKEVYGTSGPRILLWFDLLNAPGGRPAPMGSEVTLAESPIFQVRAVGSFEQRPGCPTDSEAALSPERLARLCRGECYHPSEQRRPITRIEIVRIRTQQDAEEDVAALIEDPWRVLPCPGDPSGCQVAFTDGEYTASGRDALYYARAIEAPSLAVAVDPLGCARDADGRCVSVDPCFDRPDDDDCLAETEERAWSSPIFLNPPLAEGG
;
A
#
# COMPACT_ATOMS: atom_id res chain seq x y z
N ARG A 1 24.53 6.85 -13.04
CA ARG A 1 24.78 6.10 -11.79
C ARG A 1 23.77 6.39 -10.69
N GLN A 2 23.65 7.61 -10.15
CA GLN A 2 22.63 7.90 -9.11
C GLN A 2 21.18 7.80 -9.61
N GLY A 3 20.95 8.13 -10.90
CA GLY A 3 19.64 8.08 -11.55
C GLY A 3 18.92 6.73 -11.45
N SER A 4 19.68 5.63 -11.46
CA SER A 4 19.17 4.26 -11.41
C SER A 4 18.55 3.89 -10.06
N PHE A 5 18.67 4.74 -9.03
CA PHE A 5 18.06 4.52 -7.72
C PHE A 5 16.86 5.45 -7.47
N PHE A 6 16.49 6.30 -8.43
CA PHE A 6 15.27 7.08 -8.34
C PHE A 6 14.11 6.24 -8.86
N LEU A 7 13.27 5.79 -7.93
CA LEU A 7 11.99 5.17 -8.25
C LEU A 7 10.97 6.26 -8.63
N ASN A 8 10.00 5.89 -9.45
CA ASN A 8 8.76 6.66 -9.58
C ASN A 8 8.16 6.81 -8.18
N GLY A 9 8.07 8.04 -7.68
CA GLY A 9 7.70 8.29 -6.28
C GLY A 9 6.32 7.72 -5.94
N GLY A 10 6.19 7.22 -4.71
CA GLY A 10 4.90 6.78 -4.19
C GLY A 10 3.89 7.91 -4.03
N LEU A 11 2.60 7.58 -4.07
CA LEU A 11 1.53 8.54 -3.81
C LEU A 11 0.99 8.37 -2.39
N ALA A 12 0.70 9.49 -1.72
CA ALA A 12 -0.14 9.50 -0.53
C ALA A 12 -1.59 9.78 -0.95
N ALA A 13 -2.52 9.00 -0.41
CA ALA A 13 -3.95 9.17 -0.59
C ALA A 13 -4.63 9.41 0.76
N VAL A 14 -5.70 10.18 0.75
CA VAL A 14 -6.44 10.60 1.95
C VAL A 14 -7.93 10.31 1.76
N HIS A 15 -8.58 9.78 2.79
CA HIS A 15 -10.04 9.70 2.85
C HIS A 15 -10.55 10.99 3.48
N ALA A 16 -10.97 11.93 2.64
CA ALA A 16 -11.47 13.23 3.06
C ALA A 16 -12.95 13.41 2.72
N ASP A 17 -13.68 14.13 3.57
CA ASP A 17 -15.11 14.43 3.37
C ASP A 17 -15.35 15.45 2.24
N GLY A 18 -14.29 16.13 1.80
CA GLY A 18 -14.31 17.19 0.81
C GLY A 18 -13.03 17.24 -0.03
N ARG A 19 -13.04 18.08 -1.06
CA ARG A 19 -11.90 18.28 -1.98
C ARG A 19 -11.17 19.60 -1.74
N ASP A 20 -11.57 20.35 -0.72
CA ASP A 20 -10.88 21.56 -0.31
C ASP A 20 -9.69 21.23 0.60
N ARG A 21 -8.85 22.25 0.81
CA ARG A 21 -7.61 22.12 1.58
C ARG A 21 -7.87 21.69 3.02
N ASP A 22 -8.92 22.21 3.65
CA ASP A 22 -9.18 21.98 5.07
C ASP A 22 -9.65 20.53 5.26
N ALA A 23 -10.55 20.04 4.41
CA ALA A 23 -10.97 18.64 4.43
C ALA A 23 -9.80 17.66 4.23
N ILE A 24 -8.88 17.96 3.30
CA ILE A 24 -7.67 17.15 3.06
C ILE A 24 -6.74 17.20 4.28
N TRP A 25 -6.54 18.38 4.86
CA TRP A 25 -5.69 18.56 6.03
C TRP A 25 -6.24 17.83 7.25
N ASP A 26 -7.55 17.88 7.47
CA ASP A 26 -8.21 17.19 8.57
C ASP A 26 -8.08 15.67 8.43
N ALA A 27 -8.23 15.12 7.22
CA ALA A 27 -8.01 13.68 6.97
C ALA A 27 -6.56 13.25 7.28
N LEU A 28 -5.57 14.09 6.92
CA LEU A 28 -4.17 13.87 7.29
C LEU A 28 -3.97 13.87 8.81
N GLN A 29 -4.58 14.81 9.53
CA GLN A 29 -4.50 14.88 10.99
C GLN A 29 -5.16 13.68 11.67
N ARG A 30 -6.28 13.19 11.12
CA ARG A 30 -6.95 11.96 11.57
C ARG A 30 -6.23 10.67 11.16
N LYS A 31 -5.17 10.77 10.35
CA LYS A 31 -4.41 9.64 9.80
C LYS A 31 -5.28 8.70 8.96
N GLU A 32 -6.36 9.20 8.37
CA GLU A 32 -7.21 8.46 7.43
C GLU A 32 -6.56 8.41 6.05
N VAL A 33 -5.33 7.89 6.01
CA VAL A 33 -4.41 8.01 4.88
C VAL A 33 -3.76 6.69 4.55
N TYR A 34 -3.37 6.50 3.30
CA TYR A 34 -2.62 5.32 2.86
C TYR A 34 -1.59 5.71 1.80
N GLY A 35 -0.50 4.94 1.72
CA GLY A 35 0.53 5.11 0.70
C GLY A 35 0.33 4.13 -0.45
N THR A 36 0.85 4.46 -1.62
CA THR A 36 0.98 3.54 -2.76
C THR A 36 2.40 3.60 -3.30
N SER A 37 2.88 2.52 -3.91
CA SER A 37 4.20 2.46 -4.53
C SER A 37 4.31 3.27 -5.83
N GLY A 38 3.19 3.83 -6.32
CA GLY A 38 3.14 4.67 -7.51
C GLY A 38 1.76 4.65 -8.16
N PRO A 39 1.20 3.47 -8.47
CA PRO A 39 -0.13 3.38 -9.07
C PRO A 39 -1.24 3.86 -8.15
N ARG A 40 -2.32 4.38 -8.75
CA ARG A 40 -3.50 4.89 -8.03
C ARG A 40 -4.42 3.77 -7.53
N ILE A 41 -3.87 2.89 -6.70
CA ILE A 41 -4.60 1.84 -5.96
C ILE A 41 -5.49 2.52 -4.91
N LEU A 42 -6.68 1.97 -4.69
CA LEU A 42 -7.60 2.41 -3.65
C LEU A 42 -7.60 1.40 -2.49
N LEU A 43 -7.56 1.89 -1.25
CA LEU A 43 -7.47 1.05 -0.06
C LEU A 43 -8.32 1.60 1.09
N TRP A 44 -9.09 0.72 1.72
CA TRP A 44 -9.82 0.94 2.96
C TRP A 44 -9.48 -0.17 3.95
N PHE A 45 -9.34 0.19 5.21
CA PHE A 45 -9.10 -0.74 6.31
C PHE A 45 -9.89 -0.24 7.52
N ASP A 46 -10.82 -1.07 7.98
CA ASP A 46 -11.80 -0.70 9.01
C ASP A 46 -11.82 -1.77 10.11
N LEU A 47 -11.88 -1.35 11.38
CA LEU A 47 -12.25 -2.19 12.52
C LEU A 47 -13.78 -2.18 12.64
N LEU A 48 -14.43 -3.32 12.43
CA LEU A 48 -15.89 -3.43 12.34
C LEU A 48 -16.59 -3.40 13.70
N ASN A 49 -15.95 -3.91 14.75
CA ASN A 49 -16.51 -4.01 16.09
C ASN A 49 -15.93 -2.97 17.06
N ALA A 50 -15.67 -1.75 16.58
CA ALA A 50 -15.27 -0.66 17.47
C ALA A 50 -16.39 -0.32 18.48
N PRO A 51 -16.05 0.10 19.71
CA PRO A 51 -17.04 0.57 20.68
C PRO A 51 -17.91 1.70 20.10
N GLY A 52 -19.20 1.70 20.45
CA GLY A 52 -20.17 2.67 19.91
C GLY A 52 -20.86 2.23 18.61
N GLY A 53 -20.53 1.03 18.09
CA GLY A 53 -21.30 0.37 17.03
C GLY A 53 -21.09 0.90 15.62
N ARG A 54 -20.08 1.75 15.41
CA ARG A 54 -19.65 2.21 14.09
C ARG A 54 -18.25 1.68 13.80
N PRO A 55 -17.93 1.30 12.56
CA PRO A 55 -16.56 0.92 12.22
C PRO A 55 -15.57 2.06 12.46
N ALA A 56 -14.38 1.73 12.96
CA ALA A 56 -13.28 2.67 13.11
C ALA A 56 -12.31 2.54 11.92
N PRO A 57 -12.05 3.59 11.13
CA PRO A 57 -11.21 3.51 9.95
C PRO A 57 -9.72 3.44 10.29
N MET A 58 -8.89 3.17 9.27
CA MET A 58 -7.44 3.31 9.34
C MET A 58 -7.03 4.66 9.96
N GLY A 59 -5.99 4.66 10.78
CA GLY A 59 -5.57 5.83 11.56
C GLY A 59 -6.17 5.91 12.96
N SER A 60 -7.22 5.14 13.24
CA SER A 60 -7.89 5.13 14.55
C SER A 60 -7.04 4.50 15.65
N GLU A 61 -7.28 4.98 16.86
CA GLU A 61 -6.83 4.38 18.12
C GLU A 61 -8.05 3.97 18.93
N VAL A 62 -8.13 2.71 19.34
CA VAL A 62 -9.34 2.12 19.91
C VAL A 62 -8.99 1.26 21.12
N THR A 63 -9.66 1.51 22.25
CA THR A 63 -9.68 0.56 23.36
C THR A 63 -10.68 -0.56 23.07
N LEU A 64 -10.21 -1.81 23.01
CA LEU A 64 -11.04 -2.96 22.65
C LEU A 64 -10.81 -4.14 23.61
N ALA A 65 -11.91 -4.66 24.18
CA ALA A 65 -11.90 -5.76 25.14
C ALA A 65 -12.02 -7.16 24.51
N GLU A 66 -12.51 -7.21 23.27
CA GLU A 66 -12.80 -8.45 22.53
C GLU A 66 -11.87 -8.61 21.33
N SER A 67 -11.92 -9.77 20.67
CA SER A 67 -11.14 -10.01 19.45
C SER A 67 -11.54 -9.00 18.36
N PRO A 68 -10.58 -8.29 17.74
CA PRO A 68 -10.88 -7.34 16.70
C PRO A 68 -11.30 -8.04 15.43
N ILE A 69 -12.35 -7.52 14.80
CA ILE A 69 -12.88 -7.96 13.51
C ILE A 69 -12.61 -6.84 12.52
N PHE A 70 -11.77 -7.13 11.53
CA PHE A 70 -11.38 -6.14 10.53
C PHE A 70 -11.98 -6.45 9.17
N GLN A 71 -12.09 -5.40 8.37
CA GLN A 71 -12.38 -5.47 6.94
C GLN A 71 -11.35 -4.68 6.15
N VAL A 72 -10.86 -5.27 5.07
CA VAL A 72 -10.06 -4.57 4.06
C VAL A 72 -10.86 -4.56 2.77
N ARG A 73 -10.93 -3.39 2.12
CA ARG A 73 -11.36 -3.26 0.73
C ARG A 73 -10.22 -2.66 -0.07
N ALA A 74 -9.93 -3.20 -1.24
CA ALA A 74 -8.95 -2.64 -2.15
C ALA A 74 -9.42 -2.72 -3.59
N VAL A 75 -9.05 -1.75 -4.40
CA VAL A 75 -9.34 -1.72 -5.83
C VAL A 75 -8.06 -1.34 -6.56
N GLY A 76 -7.62 -2.16 -7.50
CA GLY A 76 -6.38 -1.89 -8.24
C GLY A 76 -6.50 -0.66 -9.14
N SER A 77 -5.34 -0.16 -9.54
CA SER A 77 -5.14 0.95 -10.44
C SER A 77 -5.70 0.67 -11.84
N PHE A 78 -5.90 1.71 -12.63
CA PHE A 78 -6.26 1.56 -14.04
C PHE A 78 -5.02 1.22 -14.87
N GLU A 79 -5.18 0.30 -15.82
CA GLU A 79 -4.17 0.10 -16.86
C GLU A 79 -3.98 1.39 -17.66
N GLN A 80 -2.74 1.81 -17.85
CA GLN A 80 -2.42 3.01 -18.62
C GLN A 80 -2.37 2.69 -20.11
N ARG A 81 -3.00 3.55 -20.91
CA ARG A 81 -2.80 3.61 -22.35
C ARG A 81 -1.54 4.42 -22.64
N PRO A 82 -0.85 4.18 -23.75
CA PRO A 82 0.30 5.00 -24.15
C PRO A 82 -0.15 6.45 -24.43
N GLY A 83 0.78 7.39 -24.28
CA GLY A 83 0.56 8.76 -24.72
C GLY A 83 -0.23 9.62 -23.73
N CYS A 84 -0.94 10.61 -24.28
CA CYS A 84 -1.76 11.53 -23.50
C CYS A 84 -3.24 11.45 -23.91
N PRO A 85 -4.19 11.64 -22.97
CA PRO A 85 -5.60 11.70 -23.32
C PRO A 85 -5.91 12.96 -24.12
N THR A 86 -6.90 12.89 -25.02
CA THR A 86 -7.30 13.98 -25.93
C THR A 86 -7.54 15.30 -25.21
N ASP A 87 -8.12 15.28 -24.01
CA ASP A 87 -8.37 16.48 -23.22
C ASP A 87 -7.07 17.19 -22.79
N SER A 88 -6.00 16.42 -22.51
CA SER A 88 -4.69 16.99 -22.20
C SER A 88 -4.02 17.60 -23.43
N GLU A 89 -4.17 16.95 -24.59
CA GLU A 89 -3.67 17.47 -25.87
C GLU A 89 -4.42 18.74 -26.29
N ALA A 90 -5.71 18.84 -26.01
CA ALA A 90 -6.51 20.03 -26.28
C ALA A 90 -6.21 21.17 -25.30
N ALA A 91 -5.84 20.87 -24.05
CA ALA A 91 -5.60 21.86 -23.01
C ALA A 91 -4.18 22.45 -23.01
N LEU A 92 -3.19 21.76 -23.58
CA LEU A 92 -1.78 22.14 -23.51
C LEU A 92 -1.15 22.19 -24.90
N SER A 93 -0.23 23.14 -25.14
CA SER A 93 0.56 23.14 -26.38
C SER A 93 1.48 21.90 -26.44
N PRO A 94 1.88 21.44 -27.64
CA PRO A 94 2.78 20.30 -27.79
C PRO A 94 4.08 20.44 -27.00
N GLU A 95 4.68 21.64 -26.97
CA GLU A 95 5.92 21.90 -26.23
C GLU A 95 5.70 21.78 -24.72
N ARG A 96 4.54 22.23 -24.23
CA ARG A 96 4.20 22.15 -22.81
C ARG A 96 3.89 20.72 -22.38
N LEU A 97 3.21 19.95 -23.23
CA LEU A 97 2.94 18.54 -23.02
C LEU A 97 4.25 17.73 -22.98
N ALA A 98 5.14 17.95 -23.96
CA ALA A 98 6.45 17.32 -24.00
C ALA A 98 7.32 17.68 -22.76
N ARG A 99 7.26 18.93 -22.30
CA ARG A 99 8.02 19.35 -21.12
C ARG A 99 7.48 18.77 -19.81
N LEU A 100 6.16 18.72 -19.63
CA LEU A 100 5.53 18.32 -18.37
C LEU A 100 5.37 16.80 -18.26
N CYS A 101 4.95 16.17 -19.35
CA CYS A 101 4.54 14.76 -19.37
C CYS A 101 5.54 13.89 -20.13
N ARG A 102 6.47 14.49 -20.89
CA ARG A 102 7.43 13.77 -21.76
C ARG A 102 6.74 12.78 -22.72
N GLY A 103 5.52 13.11 -23.13
CA GLY A 103 4.71 12.26 -24.01
C GLY A 103 3.88 11.20 -23.29
N GLU A 104 4.07 10.98 -21.99
CA GLU A 104 3.34 9.97 -21.20
C GLU A 104 2.55 10.64 -20.08
N CYS A 105 1.27 10.90 -20.33
CA CYS A 105 0.37 11.48 -19.32
C CYS A 105 -0.30 10.37 -18.50
N TYR A 106 -0.99 10.76 -17.43
CA TYR A 106 -1.98 9.86 -16.82
C TYR A 106 -3.13 9.61 -17.82
N HIS A 107 -3.09 8.47 -18.49
CA HIS A 107 -4.01 8.08 -19.56
C HIS A 107 -4.67 6.74 -19.20
N PRO A 108 -5.55 6.72 -18.19
CA PRO A 108 -6.18 5.49 -17.73
C PRO A 108 -7.09 4.91 -18.82
N SER A 109 -7.08 3.58 -18.92
CA SER A 109 -8.11 2.82 -19.61
C SER A 109 -9.33 2.60 -18.69
N GLU A 110 -10.33 1.89 -19.21
CA GLU A 110 -11.49 1.43 -18.42
C GLU A 110 -11.20 0.14 -17.63
N GLN A 111 -10.05 -0.50 -17.85
CA GLN A 111 -9.69 -1.75 -17.22
C GLN A 111 -8.85 -1.49 -15.97
N ARG A 112 -9.21 -2.16 -14.88
CA ARG A 112 -8.46 -2.13 -13.63
C ARG A 112 -7.59 -3.38 -13.52
N ARG A 113 -6.38 -3.17 -13.02
CA ARG A 113 -5.49 -4.26 -12.63
C ARG A 113 -6.08 -4.94 -11.39
N PRO A 114 -6.10 -6.28 -11.32
CA PRO A 114 -6.68 -6.96 -10.19
C PRO A 114 -5.76 -6.90 -8.96
N ILE A 115 -6.36 -6.82 -7.77
CA ILE A 115 -5.66 -7.10 -6.51
C ILE A 115 -5.54 -8.62 -6.38
N THR A 116 -4.33 -9.14 -6.15
CA THR A 116 -4.06 -10.58 -6.04
C THR A 116 -4.18 -11.08 -4.61
N ARG A 117 -3.78 -10.25 -3.64
CA ARG A 117 -3.86 -10.58 -2.21
C ARG A 117 -3.87 -9.34 -1.33
N ILE A 118 -4.40 -9.50 -0.12
CA ILE A 118 -4.24 -8.57 0.99
C ILE A 118 -3.31 -9.22 2.01
N GLU A 119 -2.29 -8.50 2.42
CA GLU A 119 -1.36 -8.90 3.48
C GLU A 119 -1.63 -8.04 4.71
N ILE A 120 -1.70 -8.66 5.88
CA ILE A 120 -1.87 -7.95 7.15
C ILE A 120 -0.58 -8.04 7.92
N VAL A 121 -0.10 -6.89 8.38
CA VAL A 121 1.04 -6.81 9.30
C VAL A 121 0.51 -6.54 10.70
N ARG A 122 1.01 -7.28 11.67
CA ARG A 122 0.69 -7.14 13.10
C ARG A 122 1.97 -6.79 13.85
N ILE A 123 1.94 -5.73 14.65
CA ILE A 123 3.05 -5.38 15.54
C ILE A 123 2.54 -5.24 16.95
N ARG A 124 3.21 -5.90 17.90
CA ARG A 124 2.87 -5.90 19.33
C ARG A 124 3.89 -5.08 20.11
N THR A 125 3.46 -4.37 21.15
CA THR A 125 4.36 -3.58 22.00
C THR A 125 5.18 -4.48 22.92
N GLN A 126 6.45 -4.17 23.12
CA GLN A 126 7.35 -4.89 24.05
C GLN A 126 6.85 -4.75 25.50
N GLN A 127 6.90 -5.83 26.29
CA GLN A 127 6.49 -5.80 27.71
C GLN A 127 7.67 -5.59 28.68
N ASP A 128 8.86 -6.02 28.29
CA ASP A 128 10.10 -5.84 29.05
C ASP A 128 11.30 -5.72 28.11
N ALA A 129 12.43 -5.19 28.59
CA ALA A 129 13.56 -4.85 27.73
C ALA A 129 14.29 -6.06 27.10
N GLU A 130 14.11 -7.27 27.63
CA GLU A 130 14.82 -8.48 27.18
C GLU A 130 14.03 -9.26 26.13
N GLU A 131 12.77 -8.87 25.88
CA GLU A 131 11.92 -9.51 24.90
C GLU A 131 12.43 -9.27 23.46
N ASP A 132 12.49 -10.34 22.66
CA ASP A 132 12.92 -10.27 21.27
C ASP A 132 11.92 -9.49 20.40
N VAL A 133 12.35 -8.30 19.95
CA VAL A 133 11.56 -7.42 19.06
C VAL A 133 11.23 -8.08 17.72
N ALA A 134 12.09 -8.96 17.21
CA ALA A 134 11.84 -9.62 15.92
C ALA A 134 10.59 -10.50 15.98
N ALA A 135 10.32 -11.14 17.12
CA ALA A 135 9.13 -11.96 17.33
C ALA A 135 7.83 -11.13 17.47
N LEU A 136 7.93 -9.82 17.68
CA LEU A 136 6.80 -8.90 17.84
C LEU A 136 6.36 -8.24 16.53
N ILE A 137 7.13 -8.38 15.45
CA ILE A 137 6.84 -7.82 14.13
C ILE A 137 6.49 -8.97 13.19
N GLU A 138 5.21 -9.11 12.88
CA GLU A 138 4.70 -10.17 12.01
C GLU A 138 4.34 -9.58 10.64
N ASP A 139 5.29 -9.62 9.70
CA ASP A 139 5.14 -9.15 8.32
C ASP A 139 5.47 -10.27 7.30
N PRO A 140 4.45 -10.87 6.65
CA PRO A 140 3.02 -10.74 6.92
C PRO A 140 2.58 -11.64 8.08
N TRP A 141 1.64 -11.18 8.90
CA TRP A 141 0.89 -12.01 9.86
C TRP A 141 -0.16 -12.86 9.15
N ARG A 142 -0.86 -12.28 8.16
CA ARG A 142 -1.83 -12.98 7.32
C ARG A 142 -1.65 -12.63 5.87
N VAL A 143 -1.90 -13.60 5.01
CA VAL A 143 -2.01 -13.43 3.56
C VAL A 143 -3.39 -13.94 3.14
N LEU A 144 -4.21 -13.06 2.62
CA LEU A 144 -5.61 -13.31 2.25
C LEU A 144 -5.72 -13.21 0.72
N PRO A 145 -5.96 -14.31 -0.01
CA PRO A 145 -6.04 -14.29 -1.46
C PRO A 145 -7.29 -13.53 -1.93
N CYS A 146 -7.16 -12.82 -3.03
CA CYS A 146 -8.25 -12.12 -3.71
C CYS A 146 -8.70 -12.89 -4.95
N PRO A 147 -9.96 -12.78 -5.37
CA PRO A 147 -10.49 -13.54 -6.51
C PRO A 147 -9.98 -13.06 -7.88
N GLY A 148 -9.19 -11.98 -7.93
CA GLY A 148 -8.76 -11.36 -9.18
C GLY A 148 -9.84 -10.54 -9.89
N ASP A 149 -10.90 -10.14 -9.17
CA ASP A 149 -11.99 -9.33 -9.71
C ASP A 149 -11.53 -7.86 -9.93
N PRO A 150 -11.64 -7.30 -11.15
CA PRO A 150 -11.29 -5.90 -11.42
C PRO A 150 -12.11 -4.87 -10.64
N SER A 151 -13.30 -5.24 -10.15
CA SER A 151 -14.14 -4.37 -9.31
C SER A 151 -13.58 -4.18 -7.90
N GLY A 152 -12.68 -5.06 -7.47
CA GLY A 152 -11.96 -4.97 -6.20
C GLY A 152 -11.90 -6.28 -5.42
N CYS A 153 -11.23 -6.21 -4.28
CA CYS A 153 -11.11 -7.27 -3.31
C CYS A 153 -11.65 -6.81 -1.96
N GLN A 154 -12.45 -7.65 -1.31
CA GLN A 154 -12.95 -7.42 0.03
C GLN A 154 -12.72 -8.66 0.89
N VAL A 155 -12.01 -8.50 2.00
CA VAL A 155 -11.72 -9.58 2.94
C VAL A 155 -12.03 -9.12 4.36
N ALA A 156 -12.42 -10.06 5.21
CA ALA A 156 -12.59 -9.85 6.64
C ALA A 156 -11.80 -10.89 7.41
N PHE A 157 -11.25 -10.50 8.56
CA PHE A 157 -10.47 -11.38 9.42
C PHE A 157 -10.58 -10.97 10.89
N THR A 158 -10.20 -11.89 11.77
CA THR A 158 -10.24 -11.69 13.22
C THR A 158 -8.90 -12.04 13.83
N ASP A 159 -8.44 -11.26 14.81
CA ASP A 159 -7.36 -11.68 15.70
C ASP A 159 -7.91 -12.35 16.97
N GLY A 160 -7.93 -13.69 16.97
CA GLY A 160 -8.36 -14.47 18.13
C GLY A 160 -7.34 -14.48 19.27
N GLU A 161 -6.09 -14.09 19.02
CA GLU A 161 -5.02 -14.07 20.03
C GLU A 161 -4.98 -12.75 20.80
N TYR A 162 -5.56 -11.68 20.25
CA TYR A 162 -5.51 -10.34 20.81
C TYR A 162 -5.93 -10.28 22.28
N THR A 163 -7.12 -10.80 22.63
CA THR A 163 -7.63 -10.77 24.01
C THR A 163 -6.76 -11.60 24.96
N ALA A 164 -6.29 -12.76 24.51
CA ALA A 164 -5.42 -13.62 25.32
C ALA A 164 -4.03 -13.02 25.53
N SER A 165 -3.55 -12.21 24.56
CA SER A 165 -2.27 -11.53 24.67
C SER A 165 -2.30 -10.43 25.72
N GLY A 166 -3.43 -9.73 25.90
CA GLY A 166 -3.53 -8.59 26.80
C GLY A 166 -2.54 -7.46 26.47
N ARG A 167 -2.13 -7.34 25.20
CA ARG A 167 -1.12 -6.40 24.72
C ARG A 167 -1.68 -5.39 23.74
N ASP A 168 -1.12 -4.18 23.76
CA ASP A 168 -1.33 -3.23 22.69
C ASP A 168 -0.79 -3.81 21.38
N ALA A 169 -1.56 -3.64 20.32
CA ALA A 169 -1.23 -4.13 19.01
C ALA A 169 -1.65 -3.12 17.96
N LEU A 170 -0.82 -2.95 16.93
CA LEU A 170 -1.19 -2.23 15.73
C LEU A 170 -1.29 -3.20 14.56
N TYR A 171 -2.18 -2.85 13.63
CA TYR A 171 -2.44 -3.60 12.41
C TYR A 171 -2.41 -2.63 11.26
N TYR A 172 -1.79 -3.01 10.15
CA TYR A 172 -1.99 -2.31 8.89
C TYR A 172 -2.12 -3.30 7.74
N ALA A 173 -2.87 -2.90 6.72
CA ALA A 173 -3.13 -3.72 5.55
C ALA A 173 -2.24 -3.28 4.38
N ARG A 174 -1.77 -4.26 3.61
CA ARG A 174 -1.04 -4.08 2.37
C ARG A 174 -1.81 -4.77 1.24
N ALA A 175 -2.32 -3.99 0.29
CA ALA A 175 -2.96 -4.55 -0.90
C ALA A 175 -1.93 -4.74 -2.00
N ILE A 176 -1.85 -5.94 -2.58
CA ILE A 176 -0.90 -6.29 -3.64
C ILE A 176 -1.63 -6.40 -4.97
N GLU A 177 -1.24 -5.59 -5.93
CA GLU A 177 -1.74 -5.61 -7.30
C GLU A 177 -1.03 -6.68 -8.14
N ALA A 178 -1.68 -7.13 -9.21
CA ALA A 178 -1.08 -8.09 -10.14
C ALA A 178 0.24 -7.57 -10.73
N PRO A 179 1.24 -8.46 -10.93
CA PRO A 179 2.57 -8.08 -11.42
C PRO A 179 2.52 -7.18 -12.65
N SER A 180 3.36 -6.15 -12.66
CA SER A 180 3.52 -5.21 -13.77
C SER A 180 4.98 -4.89 -14.00
N LEU A 181 5.31 -4.49 -15.22
CA LEU A 181 6.61 -3.88 -15.50
C LEU A 181 6.67 -2.48 -14.89
N ALA A 182 7.79 -2.18 -14.25
CA ALA A 182 8.10 -0.85 -13.74
C ALA A 182 9.57 -0.51 -13.97
N VAL A 183 9.84 0.78 -14.15
CA VAL A 183 11.19 1.31 -14.35
C VAL A 183 11.97 1.23 -13.04
N ALA A 184 13.24 0.80 -13.13
CA ALA A 184 14.21 0.85 -12.03
C ALA A 184 13.84 0.03 -10.78
N VAL A 185 12.94 -0.95 -10.89
CA VAL A 185 12.60 -1.88 -9.79
C VAL A 185 13.60 -3.03 -9.63
N ASP A 186 14.45 -3.27 -10.63
CA ASP A 186 15.66 -4.09 -10.52
C ASP A 186 16.86 -3.33 -11.13
N PRO A 187 17.39 -2.32 -10.42
CA PRO A 187 18.37 -1.40 -11.00
C PRO A 187 19.74 -2.04 -11.26
N LEU A 188 19.99 -3.23 -10.70
CA LEU A 188 21.23 -3.98 -10.87
C LEU A 188 21.09 -5.11 -11.89
N GLY A 189 19.88 -5.47 -12.33
CA GLY A 189 19.64 -6.55 -13.30
C GLY A 189 20.32 -7.85 -12.86
N CYS A 190 20.12 -8.23 -11.60
CA CYS A 190 20.92 -9.27 -10.98
C CYS A 190 20.51 -10.67 -11.49
N ALA A 191 21.42 -11.35 -12.20
CA ALA A 191 21.24 -12.76 -12.51
C ALA A 191 21.55 -13.60 -11.26
N ARG A 192 20.58 -14.42 -10.86
CA ARG A 192 20.67 -15.24 -9.65
C ARG A 192 20.97 -16.70 -9.96
N ASP A 193 21.76 -17.35 -9.10
CA ASP A 193 21.96 -18.79 -9.13
C ASP A 193 20.79 -19.57 -8.49
N ALA A 194 20.91 -20.89 -8.41
CA ALA A 194 19.89 -21.76 -7.82
C ALA A 194 19.65 -21.51 -6.32
N ASP A 195 20.61 -20.91 -5.62
CA ASP A 195 20.50 -20.52 -4.21
C ASP A 195 19.98 -19.08 -4.04
N GLY A 196 19.63 -18.42 -5.15
CA GLY A 196 19.15 -17.03 -5.16
C GLY A 196 20.25 -15.98 -4.99
N ARG A 197 21.54 -16.35 -5.03
CA ARG A 197 22.65 -15.39 -4.90
C ARG A 197 22.90 -14.68 -6.21
N CYS A 198 23.22 -13.40 -6.12
CA CYS A 198 23.62 -12.61 -7.28
C CYS A 198 24.98 -13.07 -7.81
N VAL A 199 25.04 -13.58 -9.04
CA VAL A 199 26.29 -14.04 -9.66
C VAL A 199 26.79 -13.11 -10.75
N SER A 200 25.91 -12.31 -11.35
CA SER A 200 26.28 -11.23 -12.28
C SER A 200 25.24 -10.13 -12.25
N VAL A 201 25.66 -8.91 -12.60
CA VAL A 201 24.80 -7.73 -12.70
C VAL A 201 24.76 -7.23 -14.13
N ASP A 202 23.59 -6.77 -14.55
CA ASP A 202 23.35 -6.06 -15.80
C ASP A 202 22.64 -4.74 -15.46
N PRO A 203 23.38 -3.75 -14.95
CA PRO A 203 22.79 -2.57 -14.36
C PRO A 203 22.22 -1.65 -15.44
N CYS A 204 21.08 -1.03 -15.15
CA CYS A 204 20.37 -0.22 -16.14
C CYS A 204 21.19 0.95 -16.72
N PHE A 205 22.14 1.52 -15.97
CA PHE A 205 22.95 2.64 -16.47
C PHE A 205 24.01 2.24 -17.51
N ASP A 206 24.26 0.94 -17.70
CA ASP A 206 25.16 0.40 -18.72
C ASP A 206 24.39 -0.11 -19.97
N ARG A 207 23.05 -0.05 -19.95
CA ARG A 207 22.19 -0.44 -21.06
C ARG A 207 22.01 0.70 -22.09
N PRO A 208 21.62 0.38 -23.35
CA PRO A 208 21.31 1.39 -24.37
C PRO A 208 20.24 2.39 -23.94
N ASP A 209 20.27 3.61 -24.49
CA ASP A 209 19.34 4.69 -24.14
C ASP A 209 17.86 4.40 -24.52
N ASP A 210 17.61 3.41 -25.37
CA ASP A 210 16.28 2.93 -25.75
C ASP A 210 15.77 1.76 -24.88
N ASP A 211 16.53 1.33 -23.88
CA ASP A 211 16.09 0.39 -22.84
C ASP A 211 15.41 1.16 -21.70
N ASP A 212 14.10 0.94 -21.52
CA ASP A 212 13.30 1.57 -20.48
C ASP A 212 13.63 1.09 -19.04
N CYS A 213 14.62 0.19 -18.86
CA CYS A 213 15.03 -0.36 -17.56
C CYS A 213 13.84 -1.00 -16.81
N LEU A 214 13.01 -1.75 -17.55
CA LEU A 214 11.82 -2.38 -17.00
C LEU A 214 12.16 -3.72 -16.34
N ALA A 215 11.56 -3.97 -15.18
CA ALA A 215 11.52 -5.27 -14.54
C ALA A 215 10.14 -5.51 -13.91
N GLU A 216 9.78 -6.78 -13.69
CA GLU A 216 8.51 -7.12 -13.03
C GLU A 216 8.55 -6.74 -11.55
N THR A 217 7.48 -6.12 -11.08
CA THR A 217 7.23 -5.81 -9.67
C THR A 217 5.78 -6.06 -9.32
N GLU A 218 5.52 -6.20 -8.03
CA GLU A 218 4.17 -6.19 -7.46
C GLU A 218 3.94 -4.86 -6.75
N GLU A 219 3.20 -3.99 -7.44
CA GLU A 219 2.77 -2.70 -6.93
C GLU A 219 1.78 -2.87 -5.78
N ARG A 220 1.79 -1.93 -4.84
CA ARG A 220 1.09 -2.10 -3.57
C ARG A 220 0.64 -0.80 -2.93
N ALA A 221 -0.35 -0.92 -2.07
CA ALA A 221 -0.83 0.13 -1.19
C ALA A 221 -0.75 -0.28 0.27
N TRP A 222 -0.42 0.63 1.18
CA TRP A 222 -0.31 0.39 2.62
C TRP A 222 -1.20 1.35 3.40
N SER A 223 -2.11 0.83 4.22
CA SER A 223 -2.97 1.65 5.05
C SER A 223 -2.18 2.32 6.18
N SER A 224 -2.69 3.43 6.71
CA SER A 224 -2.35 3.81 8.08
C SER A 224 -2.73 2.70 9.05
N PRO A 225 -2.02 2.58 10.19
CA PRO A 225 -2.36 1.55 11.16
C PRO A 225 -3.68 1.85 11.89
N ILE A 226 -4.33 0.78 12.35
CA ILE A 226 -5.29 0.86 13.47
C ILE A 226 -4.56 0.40 14.72
N PHE A 227 -4.59 1.23 15.76
CA PHE A 227 -3.97 0.96 17.05
C PHE A 227 -5.03 0.45 18.02
N LEU A 228 -4.79 -0.72 18.62
CA LEU A 228 -5.68 -1.35 19.58
C LEU A 228 -5.01 -1.46 20.95
N ASN A 229 -5.71 -1.01 21.97
CA ASN A 229 -5.28 -1.10 23.36
C ASN A 229 -6.30 -1.95 24.14
N PRO A 230 -5.88 -2.98 24.89
CA PRO A 230 -6.77 -3.67 25.83
C PRO A 230 -7.26 -2.70 26.92
N PRO A 231 -8.45 -2.92 27.50
CA PRO A 231 -8.88 -2.15 28.66
C PRO A 231 -7.91 -2.34 29.82
N LEU A 232 -7.66 -1.29 30.58
CA LEU A 232 -6.96 -1.41 31.86
C LEU A 232 -7.73 -2.38 32.74
N ALA A 233 -7.03 -3.37 33.32
CA ALA A 233 -7.63 -4.19 34.36
C ALA A 233 -8.04 -3.25 35.51
N GLU A 234 -9.33 -3.21 35.87
CA GLU A 234 -9.76 -2.51 37.08
C GLU A 234 -9.05 -3.17 38.27
N GLY A 235 -8.11 -2.44 38.88
CA GLY A 235 -7.33 -2.92 40.01
C GLY A 235 -8.24 -3.27 41.19
N GLY A 236 -8.05 -4.47 41.73
CA GLY A 236 -8.52 -4.86 43.07
C GLY A 236 -7.62 -4.33 44.17
#